data_AF-A0A0C9RWD9-F1
#
_entry.id   AF-A0A0C9RWD9-F1
#
_cell.length_a   1.000
_cell.length_b   1.000
_cell.length_c   1.000
_cell.angle_alpha   90.00
_cell.angle_beta   90.00
_cell.angle_gamma   90.00
#
_symmetry.space_group_name_H-M   'P 1'
#
loop_
_entity.id
_entity.type
_entity.pdbx_description
1 polymer ?
#
loop_
_entity_poly.entity_id
_entity_poly.type
_entity_poly.pdbx_seq_one_letter_code
_entity_poly.pdbx_strand_id
1 'polypeptide(L)'
;YFDMGTLYKSLADYYYPQIFAKQPADPELYKKIEVAFDFLNTFLEGNNYVAGDQLTVADLAILASVSTFEVLKFDFSKYANVARWYENAKKIPGWDENWEGCLEFKKFLD
;
A
#
# COMPACT_ATOMS: atom_id res chain seq x y z
N TYR A 1 11.11 -3.54 9.82
CA TYR A 1 11.18 -2.16 9.31
C TYR A 1 10.97 -2.17 7.79
N PHE A 2 9.79 -2.61 7.32
CA PHE A 2 9.50 -2.78 5.89
C PHE A 2 8.58 -1.68 5.37
N ASP A 3 7.47 -1.41 6.06
CA ASP A 3 6.49 -0.42 5.63
C ASP A 3 7.11 0.98 5.46
N MET A 4 7.54 1.61 6.54
CA MET A 4 8.18 2.94 6.50
C MET A 4 9.43 3.02 5.60
N GLY A 5 10.23 1.95 5.52
CA GLY A 5 11.53 1.95 4.85
C GLY A 5 11.48 1.58 3.37
N THR A 6 10.42 0.91 2.94
CA THR A 6 10.32 0.34 1.60
C THR A 6 8.96 0.64 0.98
N LEU A 7 7.86 0.17 1.58
CA LEU A 7 6.52 0.29 0.99
C LEU A 7 6.03 1.74 0.96
N TYR A 8 5.80 2.36 2.12
CA TYR A 8 5.37 3.76 2.22
C TYR A 8 6.40 4.70 1.61
N LYS A 9 7.70 4.41 1.76
CA LYS A 9 8.75 5.19 1.12
C LYS A 9 8.60 5.21 -0.41
N SER A 10 8.35 4.05 -1.03
CA SER A 10 8.15 3.99 -2.50
C SER A 10 6.90 4.76 -2.95
N LEU A 11 5.83 4.73 -2.14
CA LEU A 11 4.62 5.54 -2.36
C LEU A 11 4.95 7.03 -2.33
N ALA A 12 5.57 7.49 -1.25
CA ALA A 12 5.86 8.90 -1.01
C ALA A 12 6.85 9.45 -2.05
N ASP A 13 7.94 8.73 -2.31
CA ASP A 13 8.95 9.14 -3.30
C ASP A 13 8.34 9.29 -4.70
N TYR A 14 7.44 8.38 -5.10
CA TYR A 14 6.83 8.42 -6.43
C TYR A 14 5.68 9.43 -6.52
N TYR A 15 4.65 9.31 -5.66
CA TYR A 15 3.40 10.05 -5.84
C TYR A 15 3.42 11.48 -5.29
N TYR A 16 4.09 11.74 -4.15
CA TYR A 16 4.01 13.07 -3.52
C TYR A 16 4.60 14.20 -4.37
N PRO A 17 5.74 14.04 -5.07
CA PRO A 17 6.24 15.05 -5.99
C PRO A 17 5.26 15.37 -7.13
N GLN A 18 4.54 14.36 -7.62
CA GLN A 18 3.52 14.53 -8.67
C GLN A 18 2.31 15.30 -8.14
N ILE A 19 1.84 14.96 -6.94
CA ILE A 19 0.63 15.54 -6.33
C ILE A 19 0.87 16.98 -5.88
N PHE A 20 1.91 17.21 -5.07
CA PHE A 20 2.12 18.48 -4.36
C PHE A 20 3.06 19.45 -5.08
N ALA A 21 3.95 18.95 -5.94
CA ALA A 21 4.91 19.79 -6.68
C ALA A 21 4.71 19.75 -8.20
N LYS A 22 3.69 19.02 -8.68
CA LYS A 22 3.35 18.86 -10.11
C LYS A 22 4.55 18.42 -10.97
N GLN A 23 5.46 17.64 -10.38
CA GLN A 23 6.59 17.03 -11.10
C GLN A 23 6.10 15.87 -11.98
N PRO A 24 6.79 15.56 -13.09
CA PRO A 24 6.45 14.40 -13.91
C PRO A 24 6.70 13.09 -13.14
N ALA A 25 5.99 12.03 -13.52
CA ALA A 25 6.23 10.69 -13.00
C ALA A 25 7.65 10.22 -13.34
N ASP A 26 8.33 9.62 -12.37
CA ASP A 26 9.66 9.01 -12.55
C ASP A 26 9.54 7.49 -12.70
N PRO A 27 9.87 6.92 -13.89
CA PRO A 27 9.80 5.48 -14.12
C PRO A 27 10.69 4.65 -13.20
N GLU A 28 11.84 5.18 -12.74
CA GLU A 28 12.73 4.45 -11.83
C GLU A 28 12.16 4.38 -10.41
N LEU A 29 11.42 5.40 -9.99
CA LEU A 29 10.68 5.37 -8.73
C LEU A 29 9.45 4.47 -8.81
N TYR A 30 8.79 4.38 -9.97
CA TYR A 30 7.70 3.43 -10.19
C TYR A 30 8.17 1.97 -10.01
N LYS A 31 9.32 1.61 -10.57
CA LYS A 31 9.91 0.27 -10.38
C LYS A 31 10.15 -0.07 -8.91
N LYS A 32 10.45 0.91 -8.05
CA LYS A 32 10.60 0.68 -6.61
C LYS A 32 9.29 0.32 -5.93
N ILE A 33 8.16 0.84 -6.41
CA ILE A 33 6.83 0.39 -5.97
C ILE A 33 6.66 -1.08 -6.34
N GLU A 34 6.96 -1.45 -7.59
CA GLU A 34 6.80 -2.83 -8.05
C GLU A 34 7.62 -3.82 -7.22
N VAL A 35 8.89 -3.47 -6.95
CA VAL A 35 9.79 -4.25 -6.08
C VAL A 35 9.25 -4.33 -4.64
N ALA A 36 8.69 -3.25 -4.10
CA ALA A 36 8.09 -3.28 -2.77
C ALA A 36 6.89 -4.25 -2.71
N PHE A 37 6.04 -4.24 -3.73
CA PHE A 37 4.91 -5.17 -3.82
C PHE A 37 5.35 -6.62 -4.09
N ASP A 38 6.44 -6.86 -4.84
CA ASP A 38 7.04 -8.19 -4.98
C ASP A 38 7.48 -8.77 -3.62
N PHE A 39 8.13 -7.94 -2.79
CA PHE A 39 8.51 -8.35 -1.43
C PHE A 39 7.29 -8.61 -0.55
N LEU A 40 6.30 -7.72 -0.55
CA LEU A 40 5.08 -7.91 0.22
C LEU A 40 4.34 -9.18 -0.20
N ASN A 41 4.24 -9.43 -1.51
CA ASN A 41 3.64 -10.64 -2.06
C ASN A 41 4.38 -11.90 -1.60
N THR A 42 5.71 -11.83 -1.52
CA THR A 42 6.55 -12.92 -1.00
C THR A 42 6.36 -13.14 0.49
N PHE A 43 6.25 -12.08 1.30
CA PHE A 43 6.00 -12.20 2.74
C PHE A 43 4.66 -12.86 3.04
N LEU A 44 3.67 -12.61 2.20
CA LEU A 44 2.32 -13.17 2.30
C LEU A 44 2.20 -14.57 1.67
N GLU A 45 3.27 -15.15 1.12
CA GLU A 45 3.25 -16.52 0.63
C GLU A 45 2.96 -17.48 1.79
N GLY A 46 1.93 -18.32 1.65
CA GLY A 46 1.51 -19.27 2.68
C GLY A 46 0.88 -18.68 3.95
N ASN A 47 0.78 -17.35 4.10
CA ASN A 47 0.30 -16.68 5.32
C ASN A 47 -0.95 -15.84 5.09
N ASN A 48 -1.82 -15.76 6.11
CA ASN A 48 -3.01 -14.90 6.09
C ASN A 48 -2.72 -13.46 6.54
N TYR A 49 -1.63 -13.26 7.29
CA TYR A 49 -1.19 -11.98 7.82
C TYR A 49 0.28 -11.75 7.48
N VAL A 50 0.72 -10.50 7.50
CA VAL A 50 2.05 -10.08 7.04
C VAL A 50 3.18 -10.70 7.88
N ALA A 51 2.95 -10.90 9.17
CA ALA A 51 4.00 -11.25 10.14
C ALA A 51 3.64 -12.49 10.98
N GLY A 52 3.13 -13.53 10.32
CA GLY A 52 2.81 -14.84 10.92
C GLY A 52 1.34 -15.22 10.80
N ASP A 53 0.85 -15.99 11.76
CA ASP A 53 -0.45 -16.67 11.67
C ASP A 53 -1.63 -15.86 12.23
N GLN A 54 -1.36 -14.70 12.82
CA GLN A 54 -2.36 -13.85 13.47
C GLN A 54 -2.21 -12.38 13.07
N LEU A 55 -3.29 -11.61 13.23
CA LEU A 55 -3.29 -10.17 13.01
C LEU A 55 -2.28 -9.47 13.92
N THR A 56 -1.47 -8.58 13.35
CA THR A 56 -0.50 -7.77 14.10
C THR A 56 -0.54 -6.30 13.71
N VAL A 57 0.21 -5.47 14.44
CA VAL A 57 0.43 -4.06 14.07
C VAL A 57 1.12 -3.90 12.70
N ALA A 58 1.80 -4.94 12.19
CA ALA A 58 2.39 -4.88 10.86
C ALA A 58 1.32 -4.87 9.76
N ASP A 59 0.23 -5.63 9.92
CA ASP A 59 -0.90 -5.62 9.01
C ASP A 59 -1.60 -4.27 9.01
N LEU A 60 -1.79 -3.66 10.18
CA LEU A 60 -2.43 -2.33 10.29
C LEU A 60 -1.60 -1.24 9.58
N ALA A 61 -0.29 -1.22 9.79
CA ALA A 61 0.59 -0.26 9.14
C ALA A 61 0.59 -0.42 7.62
N ILE A 62 0.70 -1.65 7.13
CA ILE A 62 0.71 -1.94 5.69
C ILE A 62 -0.67 -1.73 5.07
N LEU A 63 -1.76 -1.97 5.80
CA LEU A 63 -3.13 -1.70 5.33
C LEU A 63 -3.33 -0.23 4.98
N ALA A 64 -2.85 0.68 5.83
CA ALA A 64 -2.89 2.11 5.54
C ALA A 64 -2.11 2.48 4.26
N SER A 65 -0.90 1.91 4.10
CA SER A 65 -0.09 2.13 2.89
C SER A 65 -0.75 1.55 1.62
N VAL A 66 -1.22 0.30 1.65
CA VAL A 66 -1.81 -0.39 0.48
C VAL A 66 -3.16 0.22 0.09
N SER A 67 -3.98 0.65 1.06
CA SER A 67 -5.23 1.36 0.75
C SER A 67 -5.01 2.73 0.10
N THR A 68 -3.94 3.42 0.46
CA THR A 68 -3.53 4.65 -0.24
C THR A 68 -3.12 4.34 -1.68
N PHE A 69 -2.42 3.23 -1.94
CA PHE A 69 -2.13 2.78 -3.32
C PHE A 69 -3.40 2.47 -4.13
N GLU A 70 -4.44 1.90 -3.50
CA GLU A 70 -5.74 1.67 -4.17
C GLU A 70 -6.37 2.99 -4.63
N VAL A 71 -6.41 4.01 -3.77
CA VAL A 71 -6.94 5.34 -4.13
C VAL A 71 -6.12 5.99 -5.26
N LEU A 72 -4.81 5.79 -5.25
CA LEU A 72 -3.88 6.26 -6.28
C LEU A 72 -3.94 5.43 -7.58
N LYS A 73 -4.81 4.41 -7.65
CA LYS A 73 -5.04 3.54 -8.80
C LYS A 73 -3.81 2.71 -9.21
N PHE A 74 -2.93 2.39 -8.26
CA PHE A 74 -1.88 1.40 -8.51
C PHE A 74 -2.52 0.01 -8.62
N ASP A 75 -2.33 -0.64 -9.76
CA ASP A 75 -2.85 -2.00 -9.97
C ASP A 75 -1.95 -3.04 -9.29
N PHE A 76 -2.37 -3.47 -8.11
CA PHE A 76 -1.74 -4.56 -7.38
C PHE A 76 -2.44 -5.91 -7.56
N SER A 77 -3.39 -6.03 -8.50
CA SER A 77 -4.10 -7.30 -8.76
C SER A 77 -3.16 -8.42 -9.25
N LYS A 78 -2.04 -8.06 -9.89
CA LYS A 78 -0.98 -9.01 -10.29
C LYS A 78 -0.25 -9.67 -9.11
N TYR A 79 -0.35 -9.10 -7.90
CA TYR A 79 0.24 -9.63 -6.69
C TYR A 79 -0.81 -10.42 -5.90
N ALA A 80 -1.02 -11.68 -6.30
CA ALA A 80 -2.14 -12.49 -5.84
C ALA A 80 -2.23 -12.63 -4.30
N ASN A 81 -1.09 -12.74 -3.60
CA ASN A 81 -1.08 -12.83 -2.14
C ASN A 81 -1.44 -11.50 -1.48
N VAL A 82 -0.99 -10.39 -2.06
CA VAL A 82 -1.36 -9.04 -1.59
C VAL A 82 -2.84 -8.80 -1.79
N ALA A 83 -3.38 -9.10 -2.98
CA ALA A 83 -4.80 -8.94 -3.27
C ALA A 83 -5.66 -9.79 -2.30
N ARG A 84 -5.29 -11.06 -2.05
CA ARG A 84 -5.96 -11.93 -1.08
C ARG A 84 -5.93 -11.34 0.33
N TRP A 85 -4.74 -10.97 0.80
CA TRP A 85 -4.54 -10.39 2.13
C TRP A 85 -5.34 -9.10 2.29
N TYR A 86 -5.32 -8.24 1.28
CA TYR A 86 -5.98 -6.94 1.32
C TYR A 86 -7.50 -7.07 1.52
N GLU A 87 -8.15 -7.97 0.78
CA GLU A 87 -9.60 -8.24 0.95
C GLU A 87 -9.96 -8.79 2.34
N ASN A 88 -9.03 -9.49 3.00
CA ASN A 88 -9.21 -9.88 4.40
C ASN A 88 -8.92 -8.73 5.37
N ALA A 89 -7.90 -7.92 5.09
CA ALA A 89 -7.51 -6.80 5.92
C ALA A 89 -8.57 -5.68 5.97
N LYS A 90 -9.37 -5.52 4.91
CA LYS A 90 -10.57 -4.64 4.89
C LYS A 90 -11.61 -4.97 5.97
N LYS A 91 -11.56 -6.17 6.56
CA LYS A 91 -12.51 -6.60 7.61
C LYS A 91 -12.03 -6.26 9.03
N ILE A 92 -10.84 -5.69 9.16
CA ILE A 92 -10.25 -5.32 10.45
C ILE A 92 -10.97 -4.09 11.01
N PRO A 93 -11.24 -4.03 12.34
CA PRO A 93 -11.83 -2.84 12.96
C PRO A 93 -11.02 -1.57 12.64
N GLY A 94 -11.72 -0.49 12.28
CA GLY A 94 -11.10 0.78 11.86
C GLY A 94 -10.90 0.91 10.35
N TRP A 95 -11.25 -0.11 9.55
CA TRP A 95 -11.20 -0.02 8.08
C TRP A 95 -11.98 1.17 7.52
N ASP A 96 -13.21 1.40 7.97
CA ASP A 96 -14.06 2.47 7.43
C ASP A 96 -13.44 3.85 7.67
N GLU A 97 -12.91 4.09 8.88
CA GLU A 97 -12.19 5.34 9.22
C GLU A 97 -10.91 5.51 8.38
N ASN A 98 -10.14 4.43 8.20
CA ASN A 98 -8.98 4.45 7.30
C ASN A 98 -9.39 4.80 5.86
N TRP A 99 -10.45 4.17 5.36
CA TRP A 99 -10.92 4.38 3.99
C TRP A 99 -11.47 5.80 3.77
N GLU A 100 -12.19 6.35 4.74
CA GLU A 100 -12.59 7.77 4.75
C GLU A 100 -11.35 8.67 4.63
N GLY A 101 -10.30 8.41 5.40
CA GLY A 101 -9.02 9.11 5.29
C GLY A 101 -8.38 9.01 3.90
N CYS A 102 -8.42 7.82 3.27
CA CYS A 102 -7.95 7.65 1.89
C CYS A 102 -8.80 8.46 0.89
N LEU A 103 -10.12 8.53 1.08
CA LEU A 103 -11.01 9.34 0.23
C LEU A 103 -10.80 10.84 0.42
N GLU A 104 -10.48 11.30 1.64
CA GLU A 104 -10.04 12.67 1.89
C GLU A 104 -8.72 12.96 1.17
N PHE A 105 -7.75 12.04 1.24
CA PHE A 105 -6.49 12.17 0.50
C PHE A 105 -6.69 12.22 -1.01
N LYS A 106 -7.67 11.49 -1.55
CA LYS A 106 -8.02 11.53 -2.98
C LYS A 106 -8.30 12.94 -3.50
N LYS A 107 -8.79 13.85 -2.65
CA LYS A 107 -9.12 15.24 -3.02
C LYS A 107 -7.90 16.06 -3.44
N PHE A 108 -6.68 15.62 -3.13
CA PHE A 108 -5.44 16.26 -3.59
C PHE A 108 -5.05 15.86 -5.02
N LEU A 109 -5.72 14.88 -5.63
CA LEU A 109 -5.41 14.40 -6.98
C LEU A 109 -6.01 15.26 -8.09
N ASP A 110 -7.02 16.08 -7.76
CA ASP A 110 -7.68 17.05 -8.64
C ASP A 110 -6.89 18.38 -8.68
#